data_AF-A0A353CP43-F1
#
_entry.id   AF-A0A353CP43-F1
#
_cell.length_a   1.000
_cell.length_b   1.000
_cell.length_c   1.000
_cell.angle_alpha   90.00
_cell.angle_beta   90.00
_cell.angle_gamma   90.00
#
_symmetry.space_group_name_H-M   'P 1'
#
loop_
_entity.id
_entity.type
_entity.pdbx_description
1 polymer ?
#
loop_
_entity_poly.entity_id
_entity_poly.type
_entity_poly.pdbx_seq_one_letter_code
_entity_poly.pdbx_strand_id
1 'polypeptide(L)'
;MGTTASGKTEAALGLARVLGGEIISADSRQVYKRLTAGTAKPDGAWREEGGERAYLVEGVPYHLVDFLDPKSSYDAASFAADAHRLIEEIKSRGKVPIIAGGTGMYVQALWSGLDPLPPASPEVRAELAAFAEKEG
;
A
#
# COMPACT_ATOMS: atom_id res chain seq x y z
N MET A 1 -8.89 2.17 -10.68
CA MET A 1 -8.37 3.51 -10.29
C MET A 1 -9.54 4.40 -9.92
N GLY A 2 -9.46 5.20 -8.85
CA GLY A 2 -10.52 6.16 -8.49
C GLY A 2 -10.17 7.03 -7.28
N THR A 3 -10.85 8.15 -7.07
CA THR A 3 -10.60 9.16 -6.02
C THR A 3 -11.02 8.68 -4.62
N THR A 4 -10.38 9.17 -3.54
CA THR A 4 -10.75 8.83 -2.15
C THR A 4 -12.27 9.01 -1.92
N ALA A 5 -12.92 8.07 -1.22
CA ALA A 5 -14.38 7.94 -1.02
C ALA A 5 -15.25 7.42 -2.19
N SER A 6 -14.66 6.93 -3.30
CA SER A 6 -15.44 6.41 -4.45
C SER A 6 -15.95 4.95 -4.34
N GLY A 7 -16.07 4.36 -3.13
CA GLY A 7 -16.56 2.98 -2.95
C GLY A 7 -15.60 1.85 -3.41
N LYS A 8 -14.33 2.17 -3.69
CA LYS A 8 -13.33 1.17 -4.16
C LYS A 8 -13.10 0.03 -3.18
N THR A 9 -13.07 0.33 -1.89
CA THR A 9 -12.85 -0.66 -0.85
C THR A 9 -13.97 -1.70 -0.84
N GLU A 10 -15.23 -1.25 -0.91
CA GLU A 10 -16.39 -2.13 -0.96
C GLU A 10 -16.40 -2.99 -2.24
N ALA A 11 -16.09 -2.39 -3.40
CA ALA A 11 -15.97 -3.12 -4.65
C ALA A 11 -14.85 -4.18 -4.61
N ALA A 12 -13.68 -3.84 -4.02
CA ALA A 12 -12.56 -4.76 -3.88
C ALA A 12 -12.90 -5.92 -2.93
N LEU A 13 -13.55 -5.64 -1.80
CA LEU A 13 -14.02 -6.66 -0.85
C LEU A 13 -15.08 -7.58 -1.50
N GLY A 14 -16.02 -7.01 -2.26
CA GLY A 14 -16.98 -7.79 -3.04
C GLY A 14 -16.30 -8.74 -4.03
N LEU A 15 -15.33 -8.22 -4.79
CA LEU A 15 -14.57 -9.02 -5.75
C LEU A 15 -13.75 -10.12 -5.08
N ALA A 16 -13.08 -9.81 -3.96
CA ALA A 16 -12.29 -10.77 -3.20
C ALA A 16 -13.14 -11.92 -2.68
N ARG A 17 -14.35 -11.64 -2.18
CA ARG A 17 -15.27 -12.70 -1.74
C ARG A 17 -15.70 -13.63 -2.88
N VAL A 18 -16.00 -13.08 -4.05
CA VAL A 18 -16.44 -13.86 -5.21
C VAL A 18 -15.31 -14.72 -5.78
N LEU A 19 -14.09 -14.18 -5.83
CA LEU A 19 -12.94 -14.85 -6.44
C LEU A 19 -12.13 -15.69 -5.44
N GLY A 20 -12.45 -15.65 -4.15
CA GLY A 20 -11.57 -16.17 -3.09
C GLY A 20 -10.20 -15.49 -3.12
N GLY A 21 -10.18 -14.18 -3.32
CA GLY A 21 -8.98 -13.36 -3.48
C GLY A 21 -8.51 -12.68 -2.20
N GLU A 22 -7.34 -12.06 -2.29
CA GLU A 22 -6.71 -11.26 -1.26
C GLU A 22 -6.41 -9.86 -1.81
N ILE A 23 -6.53 -8.82 -0.98
CA ILE A 23 -6.41 -7.43 -1.42
C ILE A 23 -5.03 -6.87 -1.07
N ILE A 24 -4.37 -6.19 -2.01
CA ILE A 24 -3.15 -5.40 -1.77
C ILE A 24 -3.50 -3.92 -1.86
N SER A 25 -3.28 -3.18 -0.78
CA SER A 25 -3.56 -1.73 -0.74
C SER A 25 -2.56 -0.94 -1.55
N ALA A 26 -3.01 -0.24 -2.59
CA ALA A 26 -2.26 0.77 -3.34
C ALA A 26 -2.62 2.19 -2.86
N ASP A 27 -2.63 2.41 -1.55
CA ASP A 27 -2.89 3.70 -0.92
C ASP A 27 -1.74 4.06 0.03
N SER A 28 -1.00 5.12 -0.30
CA SER A 28 0.19 5.56 0.42
C SER A 28 -0.08 6.05 1.85
N ARG A 29 -1.36 6.28 2.22
CA ARG A 29 -1.74 6.71 3.57
C ARG A 29 -2.16 5.53 4.44
N GLN A 30 -2.66 4.45 3.84
CA GLN A 30 -3.16 3.29 4.57
C GLN A 30 -2.05 2.41 5.15
N VAL A 31 -0.82 2.51 4.62
CA VAL A 31 0.34 1.74 5.10
C VAL A 31 0.71 2.02 6.56
N TYR A 32 0.40 3.21 7.07
CA TYR A 32 0.85 3.67 8.37
C TYR A 32 -0.05 3.27 9.53
N LYS A 33 0.56 2.78 10.60
CA LYS A 33 -0.07 2.44 11.88
C LYS A 33 -0.73 3.66 12.52
N ARG A 34 -1.87 3.45 13.19
CA ARG A 34 -2.58 4.45 14.02
C ARG A 34 -3.10 5.70 13.28
N LEU A 35 -2.84 5.82 11.98
CA LEU A 35 -3.44 6.83 11.11
C LEU A 35 -4.76 6.30 10.53
N THR A 36 -5.83 6.42 11.32
CA THR A 36 -7.20 6.03 10.93
C THR A 36 -8.06 7.22 10.52
N ALA A 37 -7.91 8.37 11.20
CA ALA A 37 -8.62 9.60 10.86
C ALA A 37 -8.11 10.21 9.53
N GLY A 38 -9.01 10.41 8.57
CA GLY A 38 -8.71 11.07 7.30
C GLY A 38 -7.98 10.22 6.25
N THR A 39 -7.73 8.93 6.51
CA THR A 39 -7.05 8.01 5.56
C THR A 39 -7.99 7.05 4.85
N ALA A 40 -9.29 7.06 5.18
CA ALA A 40 -10.30 6.12 4.68
C ALA A 40 -9.83 4.64 4.77
N LYS A 41 -9.03 4.34 5.80
CA LYS A 41 -8.54 2.98 6.06
C LYS A 41 -9.74 2.08 6.39
N PRO A 42 -9.86 0.90 5.76
CA PRO A 42 -10.92 -0.03 6.11
C PRO A 42 -10.81 -0.46 7.58
N ASP A 43 -11.94 -0.55 8.27
CA ASP A 43 -11.99 -1.11 9.62
C ASP A 43 -11.72 -2.62 9.55
N GLY A 44 -10.59 -3.02 10.11
CA GLY A 44 -10.15 -4.41 10.17
C GLY A 44 -9.35 -4.69 11.44
N ALA A 45 -8.93 -5.95 11.59
CA ALA A 45 -8.14 -6.38 12.72
C ALA A 45 -7.06 -7.37 12.29
N TRP A 46 -5.89 -7.26 12.91
CA TRP A 46 -4.85 -8.27 12.80
C TRP A 46 -5.32 -9.58 13.44
N ARG A 47 -5.28 -10.68 12.70
CA ARG A 47 -5.57 -12.03 13.19
C ARG A 47 -4.51 -13.01 12.72
N GLU A 48 -4.34 -14.10 13.45
CA GLU A 48 -3.57 -15.25 12.99
C GLU A 48 -4.50 -16.15 12.17
N GLU A 49 -4.14 -16.41 10.91
CA GLU A 49 -4.86 -17.30 10.00
C GLU A 49 -3.83 -18.21 9.31
N GLY A 50 -4.01 -19.53 9.43
CA GLY A 50 -3.10 -20.50 8.80
C GLY A 50 -1.64 -20.47 9.28
N GLY A 51 -1.36 -19.86 10.44
CA GLY A 51 0.00 -19.68 10.96
C GLY A 51 0.67 -18.36 10.58
N GLU A 52 -0.03 -17.49 9.82
CA GLU A 52 0.44 -16.17 9.42
C GLU A 52 -0.43 -15.07 10.01
N ARG A 53 0.17 -13.94 10.32
CA ARG A 53 -0.55 -12.77 10.83
C ARG A 53 -1.03 -11.92 9.65
N ALA A 54 -2.33 -11.82 9.46
CA ALA A 54 -2.97 -11.04 8.39
C ALA A 54 -3.89 -9.96 8.96
N TYR A 55 -3.96 -8.80 8.29
CA TYR A 55 -4.96 -7.79 8.60
C TYR A 55 -6.25 -8.14 7.85
N LEU A 56 -7.31 -8.49 8.58
CA LEU A 56 -8.57 -8.93 7.99
C LEU A 56 -9.59 -7.80 7.99
N VAL A 57 -10.17 -7.55 6.82
CA VAL A 57 -11.29 -6.63 6.62
C VAL A 57 -12.47 -7.46 6.14
N GLU A 58 -13.53 -7.56 6.93
CA GLU A 58 -14.70 -8.41 6.66
C GLU A 58 -14.33 -9.88 6.33
N GLY A 59 -13.25 -10.40 6.93
CA GLY A 59 -12.75 -11.76 6.69
C GLY A 59 -11.90 -11.93 5.43
N VAL A 60 -11.61 -10.85 4.69
CA VAL A 60 -10.71 -10.84 3.54
C VAL A 60 -9.32 -10.36 3.98
N PRO A 61 -8.23 -11.09 3.64
CA PRO A 61 -6.87 -10.62 3.86
C PRO A 61 -6.58 -9.33 3.08
N TYR A 62 -6.11 -8.34 3.81
CA TYR A 62 -5.78 -7.01 3.29
C TYR A 62 -4.30 -6.71 3.59
N HIS A 63 -3.50 -6.58 2.56
CA HIS A 63 -2.06 -6.37 2.62
C HIS A 63 -1.68 -4.91 2.44
N LEU A 64 -0.46 -4.58 2.88
CA LEU A 64 0.12 -3.23 2.82
C LEU A 64 -0.77 -2.18 3.49
N VAL A 65 -1.35 -2.54 4.63
CA VAL A 65 -2.17 -1.66 5.48
C VAL A 65 -1.71 -1.79 6.92
N ASP A 66 -1.69 -0.67 7.64
CA ASP A 66 -1.46 -0.61 9.10
C ASP A 66 -0.19 -1.35 9.60
N PHE A 67 0.88 -1.37 8.79
CA PHE A 67 2.10 -2.13 9.11
C PHE A 67 3.31 -1.24 9.43
N LEU A 68 3.34 -0.01 8.91
CA LEU A 68 4.50 0.89 8.99
C LEU A 68 4.37 1.93 10.12
N ASP A 69 5.47 2.30 10.78
CA ASP A 69 5.46 3.41 11.75
C ASP A 69 5.28 4.76 11.02
N PRO A 70 4.47 5.71 11.55
CA PRO A 70 4.30 7.03 10.93
C PRO A 70 5.59 7.83 10.70
N LYS A 71 6.68 7.54 11.42
CA LYS A 71 7.98 8.18 11.24
C LYS A 71 8.81 7.56 10.13
N SER A 72 8.40 6.42 9.58
CA SER A 72 9.11 5.74 8.51
C SER A 72 8.70 6.27 7.13
N SER A 73 9.62 6.22 6.18
CA SER A 73 9.33 6.52 4.77
C SER A 73 8.83 5.28 4.03
N TYR A 74 7.86 5.46 3.14
CA TYR A 74 7.42 4.43 2.19
C TYR A 74 7.22 5.03 0.81
N ASP A 75 8.00 4.56 -0.16
CA ASP A 75 8.00 5.08 -1.52
C ASP A 75 7.39 4.09 -2.51
N ALA A 76 7.25 4.53 -3.77
CA ALA A 76 6.64 3.72 -4.82
C ALA A 76 7.50 2.51 -5.20
N ALA A 77 8.84 2.59 -5.03
CA ALA A 77 9.74 1.46 -5.30
C ALA A 77 9.55 0.35 -4.26
N SER A 78 9.47 0.73 -2.97
CA SER A 78 9.16 -0.17 -1.87
C SER A 78 7.80 -0.83 -2.08
N PHE A 79 6.78 -0.04 -2.44
CA PHE A 79 5.47 -0.57 -2.79
C PHE A 79 5.52 -1.58 -3.93
N ALA A 80 6.21 -1.27 -5.05
CA ALA A 80 6.27 -2.17 -6.21
C ALA A 80 6.95 -3.50 -5.86
N ALA A 81 8.06 -3.46 -5.12
CA ALA A 81 8.76 -4.66 -4.66
C ALA A 81 7.88 -5.52 -3.74
N ASP A 82 7.25 -4.90 -2.74
CA ASP A 82 6.35 -5.59 -1.82
C ASP A 82 5.12 -6.18 -2.54
N ALA A 83 4.52 -5.42 -3.46
CA ALA A 83 3.37 -5.85 -4.23
C ALA A 83 3.72 -7.03 -5.14
N HIS A 84 4.87 -7.02 -5.82
CA HIS A 84 5.33 -8.16 -6.61
C HIS A 84 5.51 -9.42 -5.77
N ARG A 85 6.16 -9.31 -4.61
CA ARG A 85 6.32 -10.43 -3.69
C ARG A 85 4.96 -11.00 -3.25
N LEU A 86 4.06 -10.12 -2.81
CA LEU A 86 2.72 -10.50 -2.36
C LEU A 86 1.88 -11.15 -3.47
N ILE A 87 1.98 -10.65 -4.71
CA ILE A 87 1.29 -11.24 -5.86
C ILE A 87 1.69 -12.71 -6.03
N GLU A 88 2.97 -13.03 -5.95
CA GLU A 88 3.47 -14.40 -6.11
C GLU A 88 3.08 -15.29 -4.93
N GLU A 89 3.16 -14.78 -3.70
CA GLU A 89 2.72 -15.49 -2.49
C GLU A 89 1.22 -15.83 -2.55
N ILE A 90 0.37 -14.85 -2.90
CA ILE A 90 -1.08 -15.05 -3.03
C ILE A 90 -1.39 -16.10 -4.11
N LYS A 91 -0.75 -16.00 -5.28
CA LYS A 91 -0.91 -17.01 -6.34
C LYS A 91 -0.45 -18.40 -5.91
N SER A 92 0.65 -18.51 -5.15
CA SER A 92 1.14 -19.81 -4.67
C SER A 92 0.17 -20.50 -3.71
N ARG A 93 -0.69 -19.73 -3.02
CA ARG A 93 -1.81 -20.24 -2.20
C ARG A 93 -3.07 -20.58 -3.02
N GLY A 94 -3.02 -20.44 -4.35
CA GLY A 94 -4.18 -20.63 -5.23
C GLY A 94 -5.25 -19.54 -5.11
N LYS A 95 -4.86 -18.36 -4.61
CA LYS A 95 -5.74 -17.21 -4.38
C LYS A 95 -5.55 -16.16 -5.48
N VAL A 96 -6.52 -15.26 -5.63
CA VAL A 96 -6.47 -14.18 -6.63
C VAL A 96 -5.95 -12.88 -5.99
N PRO A 97 -4.82 -12.31 -6.43
CA PRO A 97 -4.36 -11.01 -5.94
C PRO A 97 -5.19 -9.87 -6.56
N ILE A 98 -5.69 -8.97 -5.71
CA ILE A 98 -6.53 -7.83 -6.11
C ILE A 98 -5.84 -6.55 -5.65
N ILE A 99 -5.43 -5.70 -6.60
CA ILE A 99 -4.84 -4.39 -6.26
C ILE A 99 -5.97 -3.36 -6.10
N ALA A 100 -6.08 -2.75 -4.93
CA ALA A 100 -7.11 -1.76 -4.62
C ALA A 100 -6.49 -0.49 -4.02
N GLY A 101 -6.74 0.68 -4.62
CA GLY A 101 -6.19 1.94 -4.11
C GLY A 101 -6.34 3.12 -5.08
N GLY A 102 -5.79 4.26 -4.66
CA GLY A 102 -5.88 5.54 -5.38
C GLY A 102 -4.54 6.21 -5.67
N THR A 103 -3.42 5.69 -5.17
CA THR A 103 -2.10 6.30 -5.40
C THR A 103 -1.61 5.94 -6.80
N GLY A 104 -1.85 6.81 -7.79
CA GLY A 104 -1.51 6.56 -9.19
C GLY A 104 -0.04 6.17 -9.41
N MET A 105 0.88 6.81 -8.68
CA MET A 105 2.32 6.50 -8.75
C MET A 105 2.67 5.09 -8.29
N TYR A 106 1.95 4.54 -7.30
CA TYR A 106 2.16 3.16 -6.83
C TYR A 106 1.74 2.16 -7.92
N VAL A 107 0.57 2.37 -8.51
CA VAL A 107 0.09 1.47 -9.56
C VAL A 107 0.92 1.60 -10.83
N GLN A 108 1.40 2.80 -11.17
CA GLN A 108 2.33 3.00 -12.28
C GLN A 108 3.67 2.30 -12.04
N ALA A 109 4.24 2.41 -10.83
CA ALA A 109 5.48 1.72 -10.47
C ALA A 109 5.34 0.19 -10.57
N LEU A 110 4.20 -0.36 -10.15
CA LEU A 110 3.91 -1.80 -10.26
C LEU A 110 3.73 -2.25 -11.71
N TRP A 111 3.08 -1.45 -12.56
CA TRP A 111 2.74 -1.83 -13.93
C TRP A 111 3.89 -1.62 -14.92
N SER A 112 4.60 -0.51 -14.80
CA SER A 112 5.62 -0.07 -15.76
C SER A 112 7.05 -0.33 -15.28
N GLY A 113 7.23 -0.74 -14.02
CA GLY A 113 8.51 -0.64 -13.34
C GLY A 113 8.87 0.83 -13.04
N LEU A 114 9.88 1.02 -12.21
CA LEU A 114 10.54 2.31 -12.02
C LEU A 114 11.94 2.21 -12.62
N ASP A 115 12.37 3.24 -13.34
CA ASP A 115 13.79 3.38 -13.66
C ASP A 115 14.59 3.34 -12.34
N PRO A 116 15.75 2.67 -12.29
CA PRO A 116 16.59 2.62 -11.11
C PRO A 116 17.14 4.02 -10.82
N LEU A 117 16.39 4.78 -10.02
CA LEU A 117 16.80 6.08 -9.51
C LEU A 117 17.58 5.88 -8.20
N PRO A 118 18.61 6.69 -7.93
CA PRO A 118 19.27 6.67 -6.64
C PRO A 118 18.25 6.98 -5.53
N PRO A 119 18.36 6.32 -4.37
CA PRO A 119 17.48 6.61 -3.24
C PRO A 119 17.62 8.07 -2.82
N ALA A 120 16.56 8.63 -2.23
CA ALA A 120 16.58 9.99 -1.75
C ALA A 120 17.70 10.17 -0.70
N SER A 121 18.66 11.06 -0.97
CA SER A 121 19.74 11.41 -0.03
C SER A 121 19.23 12.46 0.99
N PRO A 122 19.31 12.18 2.30
CA PRO A 122 19.02 13.15 3.35
C PRO A 122 19.88 14.42 3.24
N GLU A 123 21.14 14.27 2.83
CA GLU A 123 22.12 15.35 2.71
C GLU A 123 21.74 16.31 1.58
N VAL A 124 21.42 15.77 0.40
CA VAL A 124 20.95 16.57 -0.75
C VAL A 124 19.63 17.28 -0.41
N ARG A 125 18.74 16.62 0.35
CA ARG A 125 17.47 17.21 0.80
C ARG A 125 17.70 18.37 1.79
N ALA A 126 18.68 18.25 2.69
CA ALA A 126 19.04 19.30 3.63
C ALA A 126 19.69 20.50 2.93
N GLU A 127 20.56 20.26 1.94
CA GLU A 127 21.20 21.30 1.13
C GLU A 127 20.17 22.10 0.33
N LEU A 128 19.24 21.43 -0.35
CA LEU A 128 18.16 22.07 -1.10
C LEU A 128 17.20 22.86 -0.20
N ALA A 129 16.90 22.36 1.01
CA ALA A 129 16.06 23.07 1.97
C ALA A 129 16.75 24.36 2.45
N ALA A 130 18.05 24.30 2.77
CA ALA A 130 18.83 25.47 3.17
C ALA A 130 19.00 26.48 2.03
N PHE A 131 19.09 26.02 0.78
CA PHE A 131 19.11 26.90 -0.39
C PHE A 131 17.78 27.64 -0.58
N ALA A 132 16.65 26.94 -0.49
CA ALA A 132 15.32 27.53 -0.61
C ALA A 132 15.00 28.56 0.50
N GLU A 133 15.59 28.39 1.69
CA GLU A 133 15.45 29.33 2.81
C GLU A 133 16.34 30.58 2.67
N LYS A 134 17.41 30.50 1.86
CA LYS A 134 18.32 31.62 1.59
C LYS A 134 17.91 32.50 0.40
N GLU A 135 17.23 31.91 -0.58
CA GLU A 135 16.82 32.60 -1.82
C GLU A 135 15.29 32.87 -1.88
N GLY A 136 14.58 32.63 -0.78
CA GLY A 136 13.15 32.96 -0.60
C GLY A 136 12.91 34.32 0.05
#